data_AF-A0A9N8HJT2-F1
#
_entry.id   AF-A0A9N8HJT2-F1
#
_cell.length_a   1.000
_cell.length_b   1.000
_cell.length_c   1.000
_cell.angle_alpha   90.00
_cell.angle_beta   90.00
_cell.angle_gamma   90.00
#
_symmetry.space_group_name_H-M   'P 1'
#
loop_
_entity.id
_entity.type
_entity.pdbx_description
1 polymer ?
#
loop_
_entity_poly.entity_id
_entity_poly.type
_entity_poly.pdbx_seq_one_letter_code
_entity_poly.pdbx_strand_id
1 'polypeptide(L)'
;MISGRQRAARQAPSMATTGTCNSRSCSSCTRIRILLGLALVVAFWIASRIQPKPIEQTDGTGTILTHHHKVNSDPTNNKTVLIEIRIPSVPDDTIGDTVRSVIPVGAASSPLEDCKPTAQLLLKILQPPDSSSSRQRENKLIHVWTIQTLDEQGNSKTVGGDEFYITWSSSGSDDSAVALIDDRQDGSYQLDFVTPPLMVPITSSRQQEGGNLTIHFQYTCGIGTMAPPSKDGWAHGGALYKTFSVPLLTSSPPIRSFQPPAATHGMTSLSHYEQVFAFGDSAMKQFVKNASRVLEPNIVFRTKRRKPWTTALIQEHLTVFRKQLGRDLAGRNSNKSALLLGSSIWDVLASNTDKAQNNQNNNLLFTKNQPVFQDHLTACRQFIGTVRQEYPHVQVLWKSPSAMHVHVVVANNNDTALQNRVRYMSSSRMAHLYRLQRQLMQELQVPFLDIYEATYLSADWTFPGDGRHYLPELHKHMLKWFYTT
;
A
#
# COMPACT_ATOMS: atom_id res chain seq x y z
N MET A 1 -55.38 -47.23 -31.73
CA MET A 1 -55.33 -48.56 -31.07
C MET A 1 -54.79 -48.34 -29.66
N ILE A 2 -55.70 -48.19 -28.69
CA ILE A 2 -56.10 -49.21 -27.69
C ILE A 2 -55.01 -49.48 -26.63
N SER A 3 -55.34 -49.04 -25.41
CA SER A 3 -55.04 -49.56 -24.04
C SER A 3 -53.66 -50.15 -23.72
N GLY A 4 -53.05 -49.91 -22.56
CA GLY A 4 -53.60 -49.54 -21.26
C GLY A 4 -53.18 -50.56 -20.19
N ARG A 5 -52.90 -50.05 -18.97
CA ARG A 5 -52.93 -50.73 -17.65
C ARG A 5 -51.91 -51.84 -17.35
N GLN A 6 -51.62 -52.20 -16.11
CA GLN A 6 -51.46 -51.53 -14.80
C GLN A 6 -51.10 -52.67 -13.80
N ARG A 7 -50.18 -52.38 -12.87
CA ARG A 7 -50.14 -52.75 -11.43
C ARG A 7 -50.45 -54.17 -10.92
N ALA A 8 -49.56 -54.64 -10.02
CA ALA A 8 -49.80 -55.05 -8.61
C ALA A 8 -48.44 -55.49 -8.00
N ALA A 9 -48.15 -55.58 -6.69
CA ALA A 9 -48.58 -54.94 -5.45
C ALA A 9 -47.60 -55.40 -4.32
N ARG A 10 -47.18 -54.46 -3.45
CA ARG A 10 -47.00 -54.54 -1.98
C ARG A 10 -46.25 -55.74 -1.33
N GLN A 11 -45.29 -55.41 -0.46
CA GLN A 11 -45.36 -55.62 1.01
C GLN A 11 -44.15 -54.98 1.74
N ALA A 12 -44.40 -54.43 2.93
CA ALA A 12 -43.43 -54.00 3.93
C ALA A 12 -43.48 -54.94 5.14
N PRO A 13 -42.40 -55.08 5.92
CA PRO A 13 -42.42 -54.69 7.35
C PRO A 13 -41.10 -53.99 7.78
N SER A 14 -41.13 -52.91 8.58
CA SER A 14 -41.10 -52.82 10.06
C SER A 14 -39.73 -53.01 10.76
N MET A 15 -39.26 -51.88 11.32
CA MET A 15 -38.59 -51.60 12.61
C MET A 15 -37.26 -52.25 13.06
N ALA A 16 -36.39 -51.33 13.49
CA ALA A 16 -35.44 -51.34 14.62
C ALA A 16 -34.20 -52.25 14.58
N THR A 17 -33.00 -51.63 14.54
CA THR A 17 -32.01 -51.70 15.62
C THR A 17 -30.95 -50.61 15.46
N THR A 18 -30.68 -49.90 16.55
CA THR A 18 -29.54 -48.99 16.76
C THR A 18 -28.22 -49.75 16.69
N GLY A 19 -27.41 -49.46 15.67
CA GLY A 19 -26.03 -49.96 15.55
C GLY A 19 -25.03 -48.93 16.07
N THR A 20 -24.56 -49.13 17.29
CA THR A 20 -23.41 -48.45 17.89
C THR A 20 -22.16 -48.66 17.04
N CYS A 21 -21.56 -47.57 16.55
CA CYS A 21 -20.27 -47.61 15.85
C CYS A 21 -19.15 -47.78 16.89
N ASN A 22 -18.56 -48.97 16.91
CA ASN A 22 -17.49 -49.36 17.82
C ASN A 22 -16.18 -48.69 17.41
N SER A 23 -15.72 -47.76 18.23
CA SER A 23 -14.45 -47.05 18.10
C SER A 23 -13.26 -47.98 18.40
N ARG A 24 -12.65 -48.57 17.37
CA ARG A 24 -11.27 -49.06 17.47
C ARG A 24 -10.29 -47.95 17.09
N SER A 25 -9.86 -47.25 18.13
CA SER A 25 -8.49 -46.76 18.37
C SER A 25 -7.55 -46.79 17.16
N CYS A 26 -7.45 -45.65 16.46
CA CYS A 26 -6.29 -45.34 15.63
C CYS A 26 -5.38 -44.42 16.45
N SER A 27 -4.52 -45.02 17.28
CA SER A 27 -3.60 -44.32 18.19
C SER A 27 -2.63 -43.36 17.47
N SER A 28 -2.46 -43.53 16.16
CA SER A 28 -1.64 -42.66 15.31
C SER A 28 -2.28 -41.28 15.07
N CYS A 29 -3.61 -41.21 14.89
CA CYS A 29 -4.31 -39.94 14.64
C CYS A 29 -4.36 -39.04 15.88
N THR A 30 -4.45 -39.62 17.08
CA THR A 30 -4.47 -38.83 18.33
C THR A 30 -3.11 -38.24 18.63
N ARG A 31 -2.02 -38.98 18.37
CA ARG A 31 -0.65 -38.46 18.55
C ARG A 31 -0.32 -37.31 17.60
N ILE A 32 -0.77 -37.39 16.34
CA ILE A 32 -0.59 -36.30 15.36
C ILE A 32 -1.37 -35.06 15.77
N ARG A 33 -2.61 -35.20 16.28
CA ARG A 33 -3.40 -34.06 16.77
C ARG A 33 -2.81 -33.41 18.02
N ILE A 34 -2.25 -34.20 18.94
CA ILE A 34 -1.58 -33.68 20.13
C ILE A 34 -0.28 -32.96 19.76
N LEU A 35 0.51 -33.51 18.83
CA LEU A 35 1.74 -32.86 18.34
C LEU A 35 1.45 -31.56 17.57
N LEU A 36 0.39 -31.52 16.76
CA LEU A 36 -0.07 -30.29 16.10
C LEU A 36 -0.60 -29.26 17.09
N GLY A 37 -1.33 -29.69 18.13
CA GLY A 37 -1.79 -28.82 19.21
C GLY A 37 -0.63 -28.21 20.00
N LEU A 38 0.36 -29.03 20.39
CA LEU A 38 1.57 -28.57 21.07
C LEU A 38 2.42 -27.67 20.19
N ALA A 39 2.58 -27.98 18.91
CA ALA A 39 3.32 -27.12 17.97
C ALA A 39 2.65 -25.75 17.80
N LEU A 40 1.30 -25.69 17.77
CA LEU A 40 0.56 -24.43 17.72
C LEU A 40 0.67 -23.65 19.03
N VAL A 41 0.59 -24.31 20.18
CA VAL A 41 0.77 -23.66 21.50
C VAL A 41 2.19 -23.12 21.65
N VAL A 42 3.22 -23.87 21.23
CA VAL A 42 4.61 -23.42 21.24
C VAL A 42 4.82 -22.27 20.25
N ALA A 43 4.25 -22.33 19.05
CA ALA A 43 4.31 -21.23 18.09
C ALA A 43 3.62 -19.96 18.62
N PHE A 44 2.47 -20.09 19.28
CA PHE A 44 1.75 -18.97 19.90
C PHE A 44 2.51 -18.42 21.12
N TRP A 45 3.11 -19.29 21.93
CA TRP A 45 3.95 -18.91 23.06
C TRP A 45 5.23 -18.19 22.61
N ILE A 46 5.90 -18.68 21.57
CA ILE A 46 7.05 -18.01 20.94
C ILE A 46 6.62 -16.67 20.35
N ALA A 47 5.52 -16.60 19.59
CA ALA A 47 5.02 -15.35 19.03
C ALA A 47 4.62 -14.33 20.11
N SER A 48 4.08 -14.79 21.25
CA SER A 48 3.74 -13.92 22.39
C SER A 48 4.97 -13.43 23.18
N ARG A 49 6.10 -14.14 23.07
CA ARG A 49 7.38 -13.82 23.75
C ARG A 49 8.33 -13.03 22.86
N ILE A 50 8.19 -13.14 21.54
CA ILE A 50 8.76 -12.21 20.57
C ILE A 50 7.84 -10.99 20.54
N GLN A 51 7.81 -10.23 21.63
CA GLN A 51 7.59 -8.80 21.43
C GLN A 51 8.83 -8.31 20.69
N PRO A 52 8.71 -7.63 19.54
CA PRO A 52 9.86 -6.93 18.99
C PRO A 52 10.43 -6.10 20.15
N LYS A 53 11.73 -6.28 20.44
CA LYS A 53 12.42 -5.33 21.32
C LYS A 53 12.02 -3.96 20.77
N PRO A 54 11.49 -3.04 21.60
CA PRO A 54 11.27 -1.69 21.14
C PRO A 54 12.58 -1.27 20.49
N ILE A 55 12.52 -0.97 19.20
CA ILE A 55 13.60 -0.22 18.53
C ILE A 55 13.87 0.91 19.50
N GLU A 56 15.12 1.05 19.97
CA GLU A 56 15.50 2.09 20.93
C GLU A 56 14.89 3.40 20.43
N GLN A 57 13.77 3.79 21.05
CA GLN A 57 13.30 5.15 21.04
C GLN A 57 14.44 5.85 21.74
N THR A 58 15.27 6.56 20.98
CA THR A 58 16.10 7.58 21.59
C THR A 58 15.11 8.49 22.31
N ASP A 59 15.19 8.52 23.64
CA ASP A 59 14.40 9.40 24.50
C ASP A 59 14.79 10.85 24.19
N GLY A 60 14.40 11.33 23.02
CA GLY A 60 14.37 12.73 22.69
C GLY A 60 13.17 13.31 23.40
N THR A 61 13.26 13.47 24.73
CA THR A 61 12.41 14.42 25.45
C THR A 61 12.75 15.80 24.91
N GLY A 62 12.20 16.13 23.75
CA GLY A 62 12.33 17.43 23.13
C GLY A 62 11.66 18.43 24.04
N THR A 63 12.46 19.19 24.80
CA THR A 63 11.98 20.41 25.44
C THR A 63 11.42 21.29 24.33
N ILE A 64 10.10 21.46 24.30
CA ILE A 64 9.46 22.41 23.39
C ILE A 64 9.85 23.80 23.89
N LEU A 65 10.97 24.32 23.39
CA LEU A 65 11.24 25.75 23.48
C LEU A 65 10.26 26.43 22.53
N THR A 66 9.08 26.79 23.04
CA THR A 66 8.21 27.78 22.40
C THR A 66 8.90 29.13 22.49
N HIS A 67 9.93 29.33 21.67
CA HIS A 67 10.41 30.67 21.39
C HIS A 67 9.33 31.33 20.52
N HIS A 68 8.55 32.22 21.13
CA HIS A 68 7.76 33.22 20.41
C HIS A 68 8.73 34.17 19.70
N HIS A 69 9.39 33.71 18.65
CA HIS A 69 10.18 34.57 17.79
C HIS A 69 9.23 35.47 16.99
N LYS A 70 9.53 36.77 17.00
CA LYS A 70 8.87 37.78 16.18
C LYS A 70 8.99 37.35 14.71
N VAL A 71 7.85 37.02 14.10
CA VAL A 71 7.75 36.44 12.75
C VAL A 71 8.29 37.44 11.72
N ASN A 72 9.37 37.10 11.02
CA ASN A 72 9.76 37.77 9.79
C ASN A 72 8.70 37.41 8.74
N SER A 73 7.96 38.42 8.26
CA SER A 73 7.04 38.26 7.14
C SER A 73 7.85 37.91 5.89
N ASP A 74 7.61 36.73 5.32
CA ASP A 74 8.07 36.39 3.97
C ASP A 74 7.34 37.33 2.99
N PRO A 75 8.06 38.25 2.32
CA PRO A 75 7.43 39.25 1.45
C PRO A 75 6.74 38.64 0.22
N THR A 76 6.93 37.36 -0.04
CA THR A 76 6.33 36.66 -1.19
C THR A 76 5.10 35.82 -0.83
N ASN A 77 4.81 35.63 0.46
CA ASN A 77 3.66 34.85 0.92
C ASN A 77 3.02 35.53 2.15
N ASN A 78 1.81 36.07 1.98
CA ASN A 78 1.01 36.70 3.04
C ASN A 78 0.54 35.73 4.16
N LYS A 79 1.24 34.62 4.41
CA LYS A 79 0.88 33.62 5.43
C LYS A 79 1.68 33.89 6.71
N THR A 80 0.98 34.02 7.83
CA THR A 80 1.61 34.14 9.15
C THR A 80 1.94 32.75 9.70
N VAL A 81 3.18 32.54 10.12
CA VAL A 81 3.59 31.31 10.84
C VAL A 81 3.09 31.40 12.28
N LEU A 82 2.23 30.46 12.69
CA LEU A 82 1.68 30.39 14.04
C LEU A 82 2.57 29.58 14.98
N ILE A 83 3.03 28.43 14.49
CA ILE A 83 3.85 27.47 15.23
C ILE A 83 4.96 27.00 14.31
N GLU A 84 6.18 26.96 14.85
CA GLU A 84 7.35 26.42 14.19
C GLU A 84 8.09 25.48 15.14
N ILE A 85 8.32 24.23 14.73
CA ILE A 85 8.93 23.19 15.57
C ILE A 85 9.99 22.43 14.75
N ARG A 86 11.19 22.26 15.32
CA ARG A 86 12.24 21.40 14.76
C ARG A 86 12.07 19.95 15.23
N ILE A 87 12.08 19.00 14.30
CA ILE A 87 11.86 17.57 14.54
C ILE A 87 12.95 16.76 13.82
N PRO A 88 13.80 16.01 14.53
CA PRO A 88 14.09 16.16 15.96
C PRO A 88 14.66 17.55 16.29
N SER A 89 14.66 17.93 17.58
CA SER A 89 15.20 19.23 18.02
C SER A 89 16.71 19.37 17.76
N VAL A 90 17.44 18.26 17.82
CA VAL A 90 18.86 18.15 17.46
C VAL A 90 18.94 17.38 16.14
N PRO A 91 19.63 17.88 15.09
CA PRO A 91 19.80 17.15 13.85
C PRO A 91 20.41 15.76 14.05
N ASP A 92 19.89 14.76 13.35
CA ASP A 92 20.56 13.45 13.20
C ASP A 92 21.52 13.53 12.01
N ASP A 93 22.81 13.66 12.32
CA ASP A 93 23.91 13.75 11.35
C ASP A 93 24.35 12.38 10.80
N THR A 94 23.91 11.28 11.43
CA THR A 94 24.25 9.91 11.00
C THR A 94 23.59 9.50 9.68
N ILE A 95 22.59 10.27 9.21
CA ILE A 95 21.85 9.97 7.98
C ILE A 95 22.75 9.98 6.76
N GLY A 96 23.61 10.99 6.63
CA GLY A 96 24.55 11.09 5.51
C GLY A 96 25.46 9.86 5.44
N ASP A 97 26.01 9.44 6.58
CA ASP A 97 26.89 8.27 6.66
C ASP A 97 26.14 6.97 6.41
N THR A 98 24.92 6.85 6.94
CA THR A 98 24.04 5.70 6.68
C THR A 98 23.81 5.53 5.19
N VAL A 99 23.43 6.59 4.47
CA VAL A 99 23.20 6.51 3.02
C VAL A 99 24.51 6.28 2.26
N ARG A 100 25.62 6.93 2.63
CA ARG A 100 26.93 6.68 1.99
C ARG A 100 27.36 5.22 2.12
N SER A 101 27.12 4.61 3.28
CA SER A 101 27.54 3.23 3.56
C SER A 101 26.86 2.17 2.69
N VAL A 102 25.72 2.50 2.08
CA VAL A 102 24.94 1.54 1.28
C VAL A 102 25.19 1.63 -0.20
N ILE A 103 25.77 2.76 -0.63
CA ILE A 103 26.12 3.03 -2.02
C ILE A 103 27.49 2.40 -2.30
N PRO A 104 27.63 1.51 -3.29
CA PRO A 104 28.92 0.94 -3.65
C PRO A 104 29.93 2.03 -4.01
N VAL A 105 31.18 1.86 -3.55
CA VAL A 105 32.29 2.73 -3.95
C VAL A 105 32.44 2.68 -5.48
N GLY A 106 32.45 3.85 -6.12
CA GLY A 106 32.56 3.97 -7.58
C GLY A 106 31.23 3.85 -8.35
N ALA A 107 30.08 3.92 -7.68
CA ALA A 107 28.80 4.07 -8.38
C ALA A 107 28.83 5.30 -9.30
N ALA A 108 28.40 5.13 -10.56
CA ALA A 108 28.57 6.13 -11.63
C ALA A 108 27.80 7.45 -11.41
N SER A 109 26.88 7.49 -10.46
CA SER A 109 26.17 8.70 -10.03
C SER A 109 25.61 8.46 -8.63
N SER A 110 26.12 9.17 -7.62
CA SER A 110 25.54 9.11 -6.28
C SER A 110 24.46 10.19 -6.14
N PRO A 111 23.24 9.87 -5.68
CA PRO A 111 22.23 10.88 -5.38
C PRO A 111 22.66 11.85 -4.26
N LEU A 112 23.79 11.56 -3.59
CA LEU A 112 24.38 12.39 -2.55
C LEU A 112 25.39 13.43 -3.07
N GLU A 113 25.75 13.42 -4.35
CA GLU A 113 26.65 14.44 -4.91
C GLU A 113 26.03 15.84 -4.79
N ASP A 114 24.72 15.95 -5.05
CA ASP A 114 23.96 17.20 -5.00
C ASP A 114 23.06 17.32 -3.76
N CYS A 115 23.10 16.35 -2.85
CA CYS A 115 22.22 16.30 -1.69
C CYS A 115 22.97 15.95 -0.41
N LYS A 116 22.85 16.85 0.57
CA LYS A 116 23.43 16.70 1.92
C LYS A 116 22.29 16.39 2.90
N PRO A 117 21.97 15.11 3.15
CA PRO A 117 20.79 14.76 3.92
C PRO A 117 21.01 14.97 5.42
N THR A 118 19.97 15.46 6.09
CA THR A 118 19.76 15.28 7.54
C THR A 118 18.39 14.70 7.77
N ALA A 119 18.12 14.23 8.99
CA ALA A 119 16.75 13.94 9.40
C ALA A 119 16.05 15.11 10.10
N GLN A 120 16.60 16.34 10.08
CA GLN A 120 15.92 17.47 10.71
C GLN A 120 14.88 18.09 9.77
N LEU A 121 13.69 18.24 10.33
CA LEU A 121 12.52 18.83 9.70
C LEU A 121 12.06 20.04 10.49
N LEU A 122 11.45 21.00 9.81
CA LEU A 122 10.82 22.17 10.40
C LEU A 122 9.32 22.10 10.11
N LEU A 123 8.54 21.71 11.12
CA LEU A 123 7.08 21.74 11.06
C LEU A 123 6.61 23.19 11.19
N LYS A 124 5.82 23.66 10.23
CA LYS A 124 5.20 24.98 10.22
C LYS A 124 3.68 24.84 10.16
N ILE A 125 3.00 25.54 11.06
CA ILE A 125 1.54 25.67 11.07
C ILE A 125 1.22 27.11 10.67
N LEU A 126 0.56 27.28 9.52
CA LEU A 126 0.35 28.58 8.89
C LEU A 126 -1.10 29.03 9.02
N GLN A 127 -1.32 30.32 9.27
CA GLN A 127 -2.62 30.97 9.15
C GLN A 127 -2.87 31.42 7.71
N PRO A 128 -4.07 31.20 7.14
CA PRO A 128 -4.43 31.72 5.82
C PRO A 128 -4.46 33.27 5.78
N PRO A 129 -4.09 33.91 4.64
CA PRO A 129 -3.95 35.37 4.52
C PRO A 129 -5.23 36.20 4.82
N ASP A 130 -6.43 35.66 4.56
CA ASP A 130 -7.66 36.46 4.46
C ASP A 130 -8.75 36.11 5.50
N SER A 131 -8.35 35.58 6.65
CA SER A 131 -9.31 35.28 7.75
C SER A 131 -9.98 36.52 8.39
N SER A 132 -9.64 37.73 7.94
CA SER A 132 -10.20 38.99 8.43
C SER A 132 -11.54 39.39 7.77
N SER A 133 -11.97 38.71 6.69
CA SER A 133 -13.28 39.00 6.09
C SER A 133 -14.41 38.52 7.00
N SER A 134 -15.20 39.48 7.51
CA SER A 134 -16.25 39.28 8.53
C SER A 134 -17.36 38.29 8.11
N ARG A 135 -17.46 37.94 6.83
CA ARG A 135 -18.41 36.94 6.29
C ARG A 135 -17.94 35.49 6.41
N GLN A 136 -16.70 35.22 6.81
CA GLN A 136 -16.19 33.85 7.03
C GLN A 136 -16.15 33.41 8.50
N ARG A 137 -16.75 34.16 9.43
CA ARG A 137 -16.69 33.88 10.88
C ARG A 137 -17.27 32.52 11.31
N GLU A 138 -18.05 31.83 10.47
CA GLU A 138 -18.55 30.48 10.76
C GLU A 138 -17.67 29.35 10.21
N ASN A 139 -16.72 29.65 9.32
CA ASN A 139 -15.79 28.66 8.82
C ASN A 139 -14.54 28.65 9.70
N LYS A 140 -14.49 27.68 10.62
CA LYS A 140 -13.33 27.26 11.42
C LYS A 140 -12.01 27.52 10.67
N LEU A 141 -11.12 28.32 11.26
CA LEU A 141 -9.80 28.62 10.70
C LEU A 141 -9.09 27.31 10.33
N ILE A 142 -8.94 27.05 9.03
CA ILE A 142 -8.20 25.88 8.54
C ILE A 142 -6.72 26.26 8.51
N HIS A 143 -5.98 25.78 9.51
CA HIS A 143 -4.53 25.92 9.52
C HIS A 143 -3.90 25.05 8.45
N VAL A 144 -2.90 25.56 7.73
CA VAL A 144 -2.13 24.77 6.76
C VAL A 144 -0.90 24.20 7.44
N TRP A 145 -0.75 22.88 7.37
CA TRP A 145 0.38 22.17 7.94
C TRP A 145 1.39 21.86 6.85
N THR A 146 2.64 22.25 7.07
CA THR A 146 3.74 21.99 6.15
C THR A 146 4.97 21.55 6.92
N ILE A 147 5.78 20.68 6.34
CA ILE A 147 7.14 20.43 6.82
C ILE A 147 8.14 20.96 5.81
N GLN A 148 9.25 21.52 6.29
CA GLN A 148 10.40 21.92 5.50
C GLN A 148 11.58 21.04 5.91
N THR A 149 12.21 20.40 4.94
CA THR A 149 13.42 19.62 5.19
C THR A 149 14.65 20.51 5.26
N LEU A 150 15.60 20.15 6.12
CA LEU A 150 16.80 20.94 6.36
C LEU A 150 18.08 20.18 5.95
N ASP A 151 19.09 20.91 5.52
CA ASP A 151 20.43 20.39 5.23
C ASP A 151 21.28 20.21 6.50
N GLU A 152 22.51 19.72 6.36
CA GLU A 152 23.45 19.48 7.46
C GLU A 152 23.89 20.75 8.19
N GLN A 153 23.67 21.92 7.59
CA GLN A 153 23.91 23.23 8.20
C GLN A 153 22.64 23.81 8.84
N GLY A 154 21.50 23.13 8.74
CA GLY A 154 20.21 23.59 9.27
C GLY A 154 19.49 24.60 8.38
N ASN A 155 19.94 24.80 7.14
CA ASN A 155 19.24 25.63 6.15
C ASN A 155 18.12 24.83 5.49
N SER A 156 17.09 25.52 5.02
CA SER A 156 16.04 24.90 4.20
C SER A 156 16.63 24.30 2.93
N LYS A 157 16.38 23.01 2.70
CA LYS A 157 16.63 22.40 1.39
C LYS A 157 15.81 23.11 0.32
N THR A 158 16.37 23.22 -0.87
CA THR A 158 15.75 23.86 -2.05
C THR A 158 15.21 22.85 -3.07
N VAL A 159 15.32 21.56 -2.77
CA VAL A 159 14.90 20.46 -3.65
C VAL A 159 14.15 19.43 -2.80
N GLY A 160 13.03 18.95 -3.34
CA GLY A 160 12.20 17.90 -2.74
C GLY A 160 12.76 16.48 -2.91
N GLY A 161 11.86 15.50 -2.96
CA GLY A 161 12.19 14.08 -3.18
C GLY A 161 12.48 13.27 -1.92
N ASP A 162 12.30 13.83 -0.73
CA ASP A 162 12.27 13.08 0.51
C ASP A 162 10.93 12.36 0.66
N GLU A 163 10.94 11.22 1.34
CA GLU A 163 9.77 10.36 1.48
C GLU A 163 9.46 10.11 2.95
N PHE A 164 8.20 10.33 3.34
CA PHE A 164 7.74 10.19 4.70
C PHE A 164 6.44 9.37 4.76
N TYR A 165 6.21 8.80 5.93
CA TYR A 165 4.88 8.41 6.38
C TYR A 165 4.61 9.10 7.71
N ILE A 166 3.58 9.94 7.76
CA ILE A 166 3.33 10.81 8.92
C ILE A 166 1.97 10.48 9.48
N THR A 167 1.93 10.18 10.77
CA THR A 167 0.71 9.92 11.52
C THR A 167 0.54 10.93 12.62
N TRP A 168 -0.71 11.18 12.98
CA TRP A 168 -1.09 11.95 14.15
C TRP A 168 -2.03 11.08 14.99
N SER A 169 -1.84 11.05 16.30
CA SER A 169 -2.76 10.41 17.23
C SER A 169 -3.16 11.36 18.35
N SER A 170 -4.42 11.31 18.76
CA SER A 170 -4.93 12.13 19.84
C SER A 170 -4.46 11.62 21.21
N SER A 171 -4.14 12.53 22.13
CA SER A 171 -3.83 12.19 23.52
C SER A 171 -5.08 11.68 24.23
N GLY A 172 -5.13 10.39 24.58
CA GLY A 172 -6.21 9.81 25.39
C GLY A 172 -7.45 9.37 24.61
N SER A 173 -7.36 9.23 23.28
CA SER A 173 -8.37 8.53 22.49
C SER A 173 -7.71 7.66 21.41
N ASP A 174 -8.47 6.75 20.82
CA ASP A 174 -8.02 5.92 19.70
C ASP A 174 -8.06 6.68 18.36
N ASP A 175 -8.32 7.99 18.37
CA ASP A 175 -8.40 8.78 17.15
C ASP A 175 -7.00 8.99 16.55
N SER A 176 -6.87 8.64 15.28
CA SER A 176 -5.64 8.84 14.52
C SER A 176 -5.94 9.28 13.10
N ALA A 177 -4.94 9.90 12.50
CA ALA A 177 -4.96 10.35 11.12
C ALA A 177 -3.60 10.12 10.48
N VAL A 178 -3.60 9.97 9.16
CA VAL A 178 -2.40 9.82 8.35
C VAL A 178 -2.34 10.98 7.36
N ALA A 179 -1.19 11.62 7.23
CA ALA A 179 -1.01 12.69 6.27
C ALA A 179 -0.81 12.13 4.85
N LEU A 180 -1.62 12.57 3.90
CA LEU A 180 -1.25 12.56 2.49
C LEU A 180 -0.29 13.72 2.26
N ILE A 181 0.87 13.41 1.67
CA ILE A 181 1.98 14.33 1.56
C ILE A 181 2.11 14.80 0.10
N ASP A 182 2.09 16.11 -0.08
CA ASP A 182 2.34 16.77 -1.35
C ASP A 182 3.73 17.41 -1.36
N ASP A 183 4.64 16.83 -2.14
CA ASP A 183 6.01 17.32 -2.32
C ASP A 183 6.04 18.47 -3.34
N ARG A 184 6.32 19.68 -2.86
CA ARG A 184 6.35 20.89 -3.68
C ARG A 184 7.62 21.04 -4.51
N GLN A 185 8.51 20.05 -4.46
CA GLN A 185 9.79 19.98 -5.19
C GLN A 185 10.82 21.04 -4.77
N ASP A 186 10.54 21.82 -3.73
CA ASP A 186 11.39 22.89 -3.20
C ASP A 186 11.94 22.58 -1.80
N GLY A 187 11.85 21.31 -1.37
CA GLY A 187 12.22 20.86 -0.03
C GLY A 187 11.12 21.05 1.02
N SER A 188 9.98 21.65 0.64
CA SER A 188 8.79 21.76 1.46
C SER A 188 7.70 20.78 1.05
N TYR A 189 6.91 20.34 2.02
CA TYR A 189 5.87 19.34 1.85
C TYR A 189 4.60 19.79 2.57
N GLN A 190 3.46 19.76 1.88
CA GLN A 190 2.16 20.03 2.48
C GLN A 190 1.52 18.74 3.02
N LEU A 191 0.87 18.85 4.18
CA LEU A 191 0.23 17.72 4.86
C LEU A 191 -1.29 17.86 4.83
N ASP A 192 -1.99 16.85 4.31
CA ASP A 192 -3.45 16.69 4.37
C ASP A 192 -3.79 15.46 5.23
N PHE A 193 -4.23 15.68 6.46
CA PHE A 193 -4.50 14.59 7.40
C PHE A 193 -5.88 13.96 7.15
N VAL A 194 -5.89 12.63 7.05
CA VAL A 194 -7.07 11.84 6.73
C VAL A 194 -7.25 10.71 7.74
N THR A 195 -8.46 10.52 8.24
CA THR A 195 -8.80 9.35 9.08
C THR A 195 -8.70 8.06 8.26
N PRO A 196 -7.96 7.02 8.69
CA PRO A 196 -7.89 5.74 8.00
C PRO A 196 -9.27 5.07 7.76
N PRO A 197 -9.44 4.28 6.68
CA PRO A 197 -10.75 3.74 6.27
C PRO A 197 -11.42 2.81 7.28
N LEU A 198 -10.66 2.13 8.14
CA LEU A 198 -11.20 1.22 9.16
C LEU A 198 -11.48 1.87 10.50
N MET A 199 -11.20 3.17 10.64
CA MET A 199 -11.44 3.91 11.87
C MET A 199 -12.80 4.56 11.87
N VAL A 200 -13.37 4.72 13.06
CA VAL A 200 -14.62 5.48 13.24
C VAL A 200 -14.34 6.93 12.85
N PRO A 201 -15.17 7.56 12.01
CA PRO A 201 -15.00 8.96 11.68
C PRO A 201 -14.97 9.81 12.97
N ILE A 202 -13.96 10.67 13.09
CA ILE A 202 -13.84 11.60 14.20
C ILE A 202 -15.05 12.54 14.14
N THR A 203 -16.02 12.36 15.04
CA THR A 203 -17.17 13.25 15.11
C THR A 203 -16.69 14.60 15.61
N SER A 204 -16.89 15.63 14.78
CA SER A 204 -16.34 16.98 14.89
C SER A 204 -16.70 17.79 16.15
N SER A 205 -17.36 17.18 17.13
CA SER A 205 -17.82 17.84 18.36
C SER A 205 -16.75 17.93 19.47
N ARG A 206 -15.65 17.16 19.40
CA ARG A 206 -14.51 17.35 20.32
C ARG A 206 -13.44 18.19 19.64
N GLN A 207 -13.23 19.41 20.13
CA GLN A 207 -11.95 20.08 20.00
C GLN A 207 -10.92 19.20 20.69
N GLN A 208 -10.16 18.44 19.92
CA GLN A 208 -9.04 17.67 20.45
C GLN A 208 -7.89 18.64 20.69
N GLU A 209 -7.60 18.89 21.97
CA GLU A 209 -6.42 19.64 22.36
C GLU A 209 -5.23 18.70 22.33
N GLY A 210 -4.36 18.93 21.34
CA GLY A 210 -3.09 18.24 21.22
C GLY A 210 -3.15 16.78 20.79
N GLY A 211 -1.96 16.18 20.67
CA GLY A 211 -1.74 14.82 20.21
C GLY A 211 -0.26 14.53 20.02
N ASN A 212 0.06 13.39 19.43
CA ASN A 212 1.43 13.02 19.06
C ASN A 212 1.55 12.97 17.54
N LEU A 213 2.48 13.73 16.99
CA LEU A 213 2.85 13.64 15.57
C LEU A 213 4.02 12.68 15.43
N THR A 214 3.85 11.61 14.67
CA THR A 214 4.91 10.63 14.39
C THR A 214 5.31 10.69 12.92
N ILE A 215 6.61 10.81 12.67
CA ILE A 215 7.20 10.93 11.34
C ILE A 215 8.12 9.74 11.12
N HIS A 216 7.74 8.86 10.19
CA HIS A 216 8.62 7.82 9.66
C HIS A 216 9.36 8.37 8.45
N PHE A 217 10.62 8.73 8.61
CA PHE A 217 11.48 9.20 7.54
C PHE A 217 12.02 8.01 6.75
N GLN A 218 11.50 7.81 5.54
CA GLN A 218 11.71 6.60 4.75
C GLN A 218 12.91 6.71 3.82
N TYR A 219 12.95 7.79 3.04
CA TYR A 219 14.01 8.06 2.06
C TYR A 219 14.32 9.55 2.02
N THR A 220 15.54 9.87 1.59
CA THR A 220 16.00 11.23 1.35
C THR A 220 16.49 11.38 -0.08
N CYS A 221 16.63 12.60 -0.58
CA CYS A 221 17.37 12.90 -1.82
C CYS A 221 16.83 12.15 -3.06
N GLY A 222 15.53 11.88 -3.14
CA GLY A 222 14.93 11.16 -4.26
C GLY A 222 15.24 9.65 -4.32
N ILE A 223 15.90 9.08 -3.30
CA ILE A 223 16.32 7.66 -3.32
C ILE A 223 15.13 6.70 -3.43
N GLY A 224 13.97 7.09 -2.91
CA GLY A 224 12.73 6.32 -3.04
C GLY A 224 12.27 6.18 -4.49
N THR A 225 12.46 7.20 -5.33
CA THR A 225 11.96 7.24 -6.72
C THR A 225 12.93 6.61 -7.74
N MET A 226 14.19 6.42 -7.35
CA MET A 226 15.24 5.80 -8.17
C MET A 226 14.79 4.50 -8.84
N ALA A 227 15.10 4.36 -10.13
CA ALA A 227 14.71 3.21 -10.95
C ALA A 227 15.81 2.16 -11.12
N PRO A 228 15.48 0.87 -11.27
CA PRO A 228 16.46 -0.13 -11.66
C PRO A 228 17.21 0.27 -12.95
N PRO A 229 18.53 0.04 -13.05
CA PRO A 229 19.44 -0.58 -12.07
C PRO A 229 20.07 0.37 -11.04
N SER A 230 19.62 1.61 -10.87
CA SER A 230 20.42 2.63 -10.13
C SER A 230 20.80 2.25 -8.69
N LYS A 231 20.00 1.42 -8.02
CA LYS A 231 20.28 0.84 -6.69
C LYS A 231 20.85 -0.58 -6.71
N ASP A 232 21.17 -1.15 -7.87
CA ASP A 232 21.74 -2.49 -7.96
C ASP A 232 23.14 -2.50 -7.32
N GLY A 233 23.42 -3.58 -6.59
CA GLY A 233 24.63 -3.69 -5.78
C GLY A 233 24.59 -2.92 -4.46
N TRP A 234 23.59 -2.07 -4.21
CA TRP A 234 23.46 -1.42 -2.90
C TRP A 234 23.18 -2.47 -1.82
N ALA A 235 23.82 -2.30 -0.66
CA ALA A 235 23.70 -3.22 0.48
C ALA A 235 22.23 -3.37 0.92
N HIS A 236 21.53 -2.24 0.98
CA HIS A 236 20.07 -2.17 1.05
C HIS A 236 19.55 -1.04 0.17
N GLY A 237 18.23 -0.95 -0.01
CA GLY A 237 17.59 0.01 -0.92
C GLY A 237 17.73 1.50 -0.58
N GLY A 238 18.55 1.86 0.41
CA GLY A 238 18.71 3.23 0.92
C GLY A 238 17.60 3.72 1.86
N ALA A 239 16.74 2.81 2.35
CA ALA A 239 15.73 3.17 3.33
C ALA A 239 16.38 3.50 4.68
N LEU A 240 15.90 4.57 5.33
CA LEU A 240 16.50 5.11 6.56
C LEU A 240 15.95 4.46 7.84
N TYR A 241 14.69 4.01 7.83
CA TYR A 241 13.98 3.43 8.99
C TYR A 241 14.02 4.30 10.26
N LYS A 242 14.09 5.63 10.10
CA LYS A 242 14.12 6.58 11.23
C LYS A 242 12.70 7.02 11.57
N THR A 243 12.40 7.05 12.86
CA THR A 243 11.09 7.48 13.35
C THR A 243 11.29 8.55 14.42
N PHE A 244 10.54 9.64 14.30
CA PHE A 244 10.51 10.73 15.27
C PHE A 244 9.10 10.92 15.76
N SER A 245 8.92 11.21 17.05
CA SER A 245 7.62 11.55 17.61
C SER A 245 7.73 12.86 18.38
N VAL A 246 6.77 13.76 18.18
CA VAL A 246 6.71 15.04 18.90
C VAL A 246 5.32 15.25 19.50
N PRO A 247 5.23 15.50 20.82
CA PRO A 247 3.96 15.88 21.43
C PRO A 247 3.58 17.30 21.00
N LEU A 248 2.33 17.47 20.60
CA LEU A 248 1.71 18.73 20.27
C LEU A 248 0.73 19.05 21.38
N LEU A 249 0.97 20.11 22.14
CA LEU A 249 0.18 20.40 23.34
C LEU A 249 -1.15 21.10 23.02
N THR A 250 -1.17 21.95 21.99
CA THR A 250 -2.28 22.88 21.76
C THR A 250 -2.85 22.83 20.34
N SER A 251 -2.29 22.02 19.45
CA SER A 251 -2.68 21.96 18.05
C SER A 251 -3.01 20.53 17.60
N SER A 252 -4.19 20.39 16.99
CA SER A 252 -4.55 19.24 16.16
C SER A 252 -4.51 19.67 14.70
N PRO A 253 -4.03 18.82 13.78
CA PRO A 253 -4.20 19.11 12.36
C PRO A 253 -5.68 19.14 12.00
N PRO A 254 -6.08 19.87 10.94
CA PRO A 254 -7.36 19.65 10.30
C PRO A 254 -7.38 18.21 9.75
N ILE A 255 -8.28 17.39 10.26
CA ILE A 255 -8.45 16.01 9.83
C ILE A 255 -9.76 15.92 9.06
N ARG A 256 -9.69 15.45 7.81
CA ARG A 256 -10.88 15.10 7.05
C ARG A 256 -11.15 13.60 7.15
N SER A 257 -12.43 13.23 7.07
CA SER A 257 -12.79 11.82 6.93
C SER A 257 -12.31 11.29 5.58
N PHE A 258 -11.77 10.08 5.57
CA PHE A 258 -11.53 9.36 4.33
C PHE A 258 -12.85 9.21 3.57
N GLN A 259 -12.80 9.51 2.27
CA GLN A 259 -13.91 9.28 1.36
C GLN A 259 -13.60 7.98 0.62
N PRO A 260 -14.37 6.90 0.83
CA PRO A 260 -14.31 5.76 -0.04
C PRO A 260 -14.44 6.20 -1.49
N PRO A 261 -13.79 5.52 -2.43
CA PRO A 261 -14.02 5.79 -3.83
C PRO A 261 -15.53 5.66 -4.04
N ALA A 262 -16.19 6.77 -4.40
CA ALA A 262 -17.52 6.69 -4.94
C ALA A 262 -17.46 5.64 -6.05
N ALA A 263 -18.45 4.74 -6.14
CA ALA A 263 -18.56 3.87 -7.31
C ALA A 263 -18.40 4.80 -8.51
N THR A 264 -17.23 4.73 -9.17
CA THR A 264 -16.76 5.80 -10.05
C THR A 264 -17.85 6.02 -11.09
N HIS A 265 -18.20 7.26 -11.41
CA HIS A 265 -19.32 7.54 -12.31
C HIS A 265 -19.27 6.63 -13.54
N GLY A 266 -20.20 5.66 -13.61
CA GLY A 266 -20.27 4.66 -14.69
C GLY A 266 -19.71 3.26 -14.38
N MET A 267 -19.17 2.99 -13.18
CA MET A 267 -18.78 1.64 -12.79
C MET A 267 -19.98 0.86 -12.24
N THR A 268 -20.33 -0.22 -12.92
CA THR A 268 -21.32 -1.18 -12.45
C THR A 268 -20.80 -1.88 -11.19
N SER A 269 -21.62 -1.92 -10.14
CA SER A 269 -21.31 -2.67 -8.93
C SER A 269 -21.03 -4.14 -9.24
N LEU A 270 -20.00 -4.70 -8.61
CA LEU A 270 -19.52 -6.06 -8.86
C LEU A 270 -20.58 -7.13 -8.58
N SER A 271 -21.58 -6.81 -7.76
CA SER A 271 -22.73 -7.67 -7.45
C SER A 271 -23.65 -7.91 -8.67
N HIS A 272 -23.59 -7.07 -9.70
CA HIS A 272 -24.38 -7.25 -10.93
C HIS A 272 -23.82 -8.35 -11.84
N TYR A 273 -22.57 -8.74 -11.67
CA TYR A 273 -21.96 -9.81 -12.46
C TYR A 273 -22.26 -11.17 -11.80
N GLU A 274 -22.66 -12.13 -12.62
CA GLU A 274 -22.80 -13.52 -12.19
C GLU A 274 -21.46 -14.11 -11.76
N GLN A 275 -20.38 -13.68 -12.42
CA GLN A 275 -19.01 -14.03 -12.06
C GLN A 275 -18.03 -12.87 -12.24
N VAL A 276 -17.14 -12.72 -11.26
CA VAL A 276 -15.99 -11.82 -11.30
C VAL A 276 -14.72 -12.66 -11.26
N PHE A 277 -14.08 -12.83 -12.41
CA PHE A 277 -12.81 -13.52 -12.51
C PHE A 277 -11.69 -12.57 -12.10
N ALA A 278 -10.82 -12.97 -11.19
CA ALA A 278 -9.70 -12.15 -10.75
C ALA A 278 -8.36 -12.76 -11.20
N PHE A 279 -7.50 -11.95 -11.80
CA PHE A 279 -6.17 -12.35 -12.26
C PHE A 279 -5.13 -11.29 -11.91
N GLY A 280 -4.07 -11.71 -11.22
CA GLY A 280 -3.02 -10.81 -10.76
C GLY A 280 -2.04 -11.49 -9.81
N ASP A 281 -1.31 -10.69 -9.05
CA ASP A 281 -0.26 -11.16 -8.14
C ASP A 281 -0.76 -11.57 -6.74
N SER A 282 0.12 -11.55 -5.73
CA SER A 282 -0.26 -11.83 -4.34
C SER A 282 -1.15 -10.78 -3.72
N ALA A 283 -1.04 -9.50 -4.09
CA ALA A 283 -1.94 -8.46 -3.59
C ALA A 283 -3.33 -8.59 -4.22
N MET A 284 -3.41 -8.97 -5.51
CA MET A 284 -4.71 -9.34 -6.09
C MET A 284 -5.34 -10.51 -5.33
N LYS A 285 -4.56 -11.58 -5.05
CA LYS A 285 -5.05 -12.72 -4.26
C LYS A 285 -5.62 -12.27 -2.92
N GLN A 286 -4.90 -11.43 -2.16
CA GLN A 286 -5.36 -10.97 -0.84
C GLN A 286 -6.58 -10.07 -0.93
N PHE A 287 -6.67 -9.25 -1.98
CA PHE A 287 -7.83 -8.39 -2.21
C PHE A 287 -9.13 -9.19 -2.42
N VAL A 288 -9.06 -10.38 -3.01
CA VAL A 288 -10.25 -11.19 -3.33
C VAL A 288 -10.40 -12.48 -2.51
N LYS A 289 -9.38 -12.87 -1.73
CA LYS A 289 -9.38 -14.09 -0.90
C LYS A 289 -8.78 -13.84 0.48
N ASN A 290 -9.41 -14.45 1.49
CA ASN A 290 -8.80 -14.70 2.79
C ASN A 290 -8.44 -16.19 2.91
N ALA A 291 -7.15 -16.49 3.04
CA ALA A 291 -6.61 -17.85 3.03
C ALA A 291 -7.05 -18.64 1.78
N SER A 292 -7.90 -19.66 1.96
CA SER A 292 -8.45 -20.49 0.88
C SER A 292 -9.81 -20.01 0.37
N ARG A 293 -10.52 -19.16 1.14
CA ARG A 293 -11.90 -18.71 0.87
C ARG A 293 -11.88 -17.42 0.06
N VAL A 294 -12.76 -17.33 -0.94
CA VAL A 294 -13.05 -16.07 -1.63
C VAL A 294 -13.86 -15.16 -0.70
N LEU A 295 -13.66 -13.85 -0.81
CA LEU A 295 -14.35 -12.88 0.04
C LEU A 295 -15.81 -12.66 -0.39
N GLU A 296 -16.10 -12.84 -1.68
CA GLU A 296 -17.44 -12.75 -2.25
C GLU A 296 -17.77 -14.00 -3.08
N PRO A 297 -19.04 -14.47 -3.09
CA PRO A 297 -19.40 -15.77 -3.64
C PRO A 297 -19.32 -15.85 -5.18
N ASN A 298 -19.44 -14.73 -5.89
CA ASN A 298 -19.31 -14.67 -7.34
C ASN A 298 -17.86 -14.49 -7.83
N ILE A 299 -16.89 -14.38 -6.92
CA ILE A 299 -15.47 -14.25 -7.28
C ILE A 299 -14.87 -15.61 -7.64
N VAL A 300 -14.13 -15.63 -8.75
CA VAL A 300 -13.29 -16.77 -9.15
C VAL A 300 -11.83 -16.33 -9.22
N PHE A 301 -11.00 -16.88 -8.35
CA PHE A 301 -9.55 -16.68 -8.37
C PHE A 301 -8.82 -18.03 -8.33
N ARG A 302 -7.95 -18.27 -9.31
CA ARG A 302 -7.16 -19.50 -9.42
C ARG A 302 -5.79 -19.32 -8.76
N THR A 303 -4.78 -18.88 -9.53
CA THR A 303 -3.40 -18.84 -9.06
C THR A 303 -2.78 -17.46 -9.28
N LYS A 304 -1.99 -17.01 -8.30
CA LYS A 304 -1.26 -15.74 -8.39
C LYS A 304 -0.12 -15.77 -9.40
N ARG A 305 0.14 -14.62 -10.04
CA ARG A 305 1.36 -14.34 -10.80
C ARG A 305 2.45 -13.80 -9.87
N ARG A 306 3.71 -14.14 -10.17
CA ARG A 306 4.88 -13.72 -9.37
C ARG A 306 5.98 -13.17 -10.26
N LYS A 307 5.59 -12.44 -11.29
CA LYS A 307 6.48 -11.89 -12.30
C LYS A 307 6.02 -10.48 -12.65
N PRO A 308 6.95 -9.56 -12.96
CA PRO A 308 6.58 -8.25 -13.49
C PRO A 308 5.83 -8.41 -14.80
N TRP A 309 5.01 -7.42 -15.12
CA TRP A 309 4.33 -7.29 -16.40
C TRP A 309 5.23 -6.46 -17.31
N THR A 310 5.93 -7.14 -18.21
CA THR A 310 6.81 -6.56 -19.23
C THR A 310 6.38 -7.08 -20.59
N THR A 311 6.69 -6.35 -21.66
CA THR A 311 6.36 -6.82 -23.02
C THR A 311 7.04 -8.15 -23.34
N ALA A 312 8.25 -8.37 -22.81
CA ALA A 312 8.98 -9.63 -22.93
C ALA A 312 8.25 -10.84 -22.30
N LEU A 313 7.45 -10.63 -21.25
CA LEU A 313 6.76 -11.70 -20.52
C LEU A 313 5.28 -11.81 -20.88
N ILE A 314 4.79 -10.98 -21.81
CA ILE A 314 3.36 -10.86 -22.09
C ILE A 314 2.73 -12.17 -22.59
N GLN A 315 3.44 -12.90 -23.46
CA GLN A 315 2.95 -14.18 -24.01
C GLN A 315 2.89 -15.27 -22.94
N GLU A 316 3.82 -15.26 -21.99
CA GLU A 316 3.77 -16.16 -20.83
C GLU A 316 2.55 -15.85 -19.96
N HIS A 317 2.32 -14.57 -19.66
CA HIS A 317 1.16 -14.14 -18.88
C HIS A 317 -0.16 -14.53 -19.55
N LEU A 318 -0.30 -14.30 -20.86
CA LEU A 318 -1.47 -14.69 -21.64
C LEU A 318 -1.66 -16.21 -21.68
N THR A 319 -0.59 -16.98 -21.84
CA THR A 319 -0.65 -18.45 -21.81
C THR A 319 -1.20 -18.95 -20.47
N VAL A 320 -0.69 -18.41 -19.37
CA VAL A 320 -1.14 -18.77 -18.02
C VAL A 320 -2.58 -18.32 -17.76
N PHE A 321 -2.95 -17.12 -18.22
CA PHE A 321 -4.30 -16.60 -18.16
C PHE A 321 -5.30 -17.51 -18.91
N ARG A 322 -5.04 -17.80 -20.18
CA ARG A 322 -5.87 -18.69 -21.02
C ARG A 322 -6.03 -20.07 -20.36
N LYS A 323 -4.94 -20.64 -19.85
CA LYS A 323 -4.97 -21.93 -19.13
C LYS A 323 -5.86 -21.89 -17.89
N GLN A 324 -5.86 -20.79 -17.13
CA GLN A 324 -6.57 -20.70 -15.85
C GLN A 324 -8.02 -20.29 -15.98
N LEU A 325 -8.32 -19.37 -16.90
CA LEU A 325 -9.61 -18.68 -16.98
C LEU A 325 -10.23 -18.74 -18.38
N GLY A 326 -9.47 -19.05 -19.43
CA GLY A 326 -9.95 -18.96 -20.82
C GLY A 326 -11.19 -19.81 -21.11
N ARG A 327 -11.24 -21.05 -20.59
CA ARG A 327 -12.43 -21.91 -20.73
C ARG A 327 -13.65 -21.32 -20.01
N ASP A 328 -13.46 -20.81 -18.80
CA ASP A 328 -14.55 -20.25 -17.99
C ASP A 328 -15.09 -18.96 -18.62
N LEU A 329 -14.20 -18.14 -19.19
CA LEU A 329 -14.54 -16.91 -19.90
C LEU A 329 -15.21 -17.17 -21.25
N ALA A 330 -14.83 -18.23 -21.98
CA ALA A 330 -15.43 -18.57 -23.27
C ALA A 330 -16.82 -19.22 -23.17
N GLY A 331 -17.14 -19.89 -22.05
CA GLY A 331 -18.24 -20.86 -21.97
C GLY A 331 -19.59 -20.38 -21.42
N ARG A 332 -19.86 -19.08 -21.26
CA ARG A 332 -21.05 -18.59 -20.53
C ARG A 332 -21.85 -17.52 -21.27
N ASN A 333 -23.13 -17.38 -20.86
CA ASN A 333 -23.98 -16.24 -21.20
C ASN A 333 -23.21 -14.95 -20.94
N SER A 334 -22.92 -14.28 -22.04
CA SER A 334 -21.68 -13.56 -22.23
C SER A 334 -21.67 -12.21 -21.50
N ASN A 335 -22.84 -11.63 -21.26
CA ASN A 335 -22.96 -10.22 -20.86
C ASN A 335 -22.93 -9.97 -19.34
N LYS A 336 -22.68 -11.01 -18.52
CA LYS A 336 -22.69 -10.90 -17.04
C LYS A 336 -21.40 -11.37 -16.37
N SER A 337 -20.30 -11.41 -17.12
CA SER A 337 -18.99 -11.74 -16.59
C SER A 337 -18.08 -10.53 -16.57
N ALA A 338 -17.33 -10.35 -15.48
CA ALA A 338 -16.26 -9.37 -15.38
C ALA A 338 -14.91 -10.04 -15.16
N LEU A 339 -13.85 -9.41 -15.66
CA LEU A 339 -12.47 -9.76 -15.39
C LEU A 339 -11.78 -8.62 -14.65
N LEU A 340 -11.46 -8.84 -13.37
CA LEU A 340 -10.69 -7.94 -12.53
C LEU A 340 -9.19 -8.24 -12.68
N LEU A 341 -8.47 -7.28 -13.26
CA LEU A 341 -7.02 -7.33 -13.46
C LEU A 341 -6.27 -6.43 -12.48
N GLY A 342 -4.99 -6.70 -12.27
CA GLY A 342 -4.09 -5.80 -11.56
C GLY A 342 -2.67 -6.35 -11.48
N SER A 343 -1.69 -5.47 -11.68
CA SER A 343 -0.25 -5.73 -11.49
C SER A 343 0.44 -4.47 -11.01
N SER A 344 1.42 -4.57 -10.11
CA SER A 344 2.26 -3.42 -9.74
C SER A 344 3.42 -3.80 -8.83
N ILE A 345 3.21 -4.70 -7.87
CA ILE A 345 4.21 -5.00 -6.83
C ILE A 345 5.51 -5.49 -7.48
N TRP A 346 5.42 -6.49 -8.37
CA TRP A 346 6.61 -7.03 -9.02
C TRP A 346 7.26 -6.04 -9.98
N ASP A 347 6.50 -5.11 -10.54
CA ASP A 347 7.01 -4.09 -11.45
C ASP A 347 7.82 -3.02 -10.71
N VAL A 348 7.38 -2.64 -9.50
CA VAL A 348 8.09 -1.71 -8.62
C VAL A 348 9.34 -2.36 -8.02
N LEU A 349 9.24 -3.62 -7.58
CA LEU A 349 10.31 -4.32 -6.87
C LEU A 349 11.36 -4.97 -7.80
N ALA A 350 11.09 -5.12 -9.10
CA ALA A 350 12.00 -5.83 -10.01
C ALA A 350 13.38 -5.17 -10.08
N SER A 351 14.42 -5.95 -9.82
CA SER A 351 15.82 -5.56 -10.09
C SER A 351 16.20 -5.84 -11.55
N ASN A 352 17.38 -5.39 -12.00
CA ASN A 352 17.86 -5.85 -13.31
C ASN A 352 18.21 -7.33 -13.31
N THR A 353 18.61 -7.92 -12.17
CA THR A 353 18.89 -9.36 -12.10
C THR A 353 17.64 -10.20 -12.39
N ASP A 354 16.46 -9.75 -11.94
CA ASP A 354 15.19 -10.41 -12.24
C ASP A 354 14.80 -10.30 -13.73
N LYS A 355 15.26 -9.24 -14.41
CA LYS A 355 14.96 -8.97 -15.82
C LYS A 355 15.97 -9.65 -16.77
N ALA A 356 17.25 -9.70 -16.40
CA ALA A 356 18.32 -10.31 -17.19
C ALA A 356 18.21 -11.84 -17.24
N GLN A 357 17.75 -12.50 -16.17
CA GLN A 357 17.58 -13.97 -16.18
C GLN A 357 16.48 -14.45 -17.13
N ASN A 358 15.54 -13.60 -17.53
CA ASN A 358 14.45 -13.99 -18.44
C ASN A 358 14.75 -13.73 -19.92
N ASN A 359 15.88 -13.10 -20.26
CA ASN A 359 16.32 -12.91 -21.64
C ASN A 359 17.86 -12.85 -21.72
N GLN A 360 18.52 -14.00 -21.81
CA GLN A 360 19.96 -14.04 -22.10
C GLN A 360 20.35 -13.41 -23.45
N ASN A 361 19.38 -13.09 -24.31
CA ASN A 361 19.62 -12.55 -25.65
C ASN A 361 19.25 -11.07 -25.83
N ASN A 362 18.76 -10.37 -24.81
CA ASN A 362 18.43 -8.95 -24.93
C ASN A 362 19.24 -8.11 -23.95
N ASN A 363 20.33 -7.52 -24.45
CA ASN A 363 20.93 -6.27 -23.96
C ASN A 363 19.93 -5.11 -24.10
N LEU A 364 18.70 -5.27 -23.60
CA LEU A 364 17.78 -4.16 -23.37
C LEU A 364 18.27 -3.44 -22.12
N LEU A 365 19.41 -2.74 -22.31
CA LEU A 365 19.79 -1.61 -21.48
C LEU A 365 18.53 -0.77 -21.29
N PHE A 366 18.18 -0.50 -20.04
CA PHE A 366 17.46 0.72 -19.73
C PHE A 366 18.28 1.85 -20.33
N THR A 367 17.93 2.29 -21.54
CA THR A 367 18.49 3.51 -22.07
C THR A 367 18.06 4.59 -21.07
N LYS A 368 19.00 5.45 -20.69
CA LYS A 368 18.84 6.51 -19.68
C LYS A 368 17.61 7.42 -19.93
N ASN A 369 16.95 7.27 -21.10
CA ASN A 369 15.85 8.07 -21.61
C ASN A 369 14.50 7.33 -21.70
N GLN A 370 14.39 6.04 -21.36
CA GLN A 370 13.09 5.36 -21.29
C GLN A 370 12.38 5.72 -19.98
N PRO A 371 11.16 6.30 -20.02
CA PRO A 371 10.39 6.58 -18.81
C PRO A 371 10.20 5.30 -18.00
N VAL A 372 10.47 5.41 -16.70
CA VAL A 372 10.27 4.33 -15.74
C VAL A 372 8.83 3.81 -15.87
N PHE A 373 8.66 2.50 -16.03
CA PHE A 373 7.39 1.79 -16.25
C PHE A 373 6.76 1.84 -17.65
N GLN A 374 7.37 2.47 -18.67
CA GLN A 374 6.77 2.49 -20.02
C GLN A 374 6.54 1.10 -20.61
N ASP A 375 7.50 0.19 -20.44
CA ASP A 375 7.37 -1.21 -20.86
C ASP A 375 6.22 -1.92 -20.13
N HIS A 376 6.04 -1.63 -18.85
CA HIS A 376 4.93 -2.15 -18.06
C HIS A 376 3.57 -1.66 -18.59
N LEU A 377 3.43 -0.35 -18.84
CA LEU A 377 2.20 0.21 -19.42
C LEU A 377 1.90 -0.38 -20.81
N THR A 378 2.94 -0.60 -21.62
CA THR A 378 2.82 -1.25 -22.93
C THR A 378 2.34 -2.69 -22.79
N ALA A 379 2.89 -3.45 -21.83
CA ALA A 379 2.44 -4.81 -21.53
C ALA A 379 0.98 -4.84 -21.06
N CYS A 380 0.57 -3.91 -20.19
CA CYS A 380 -0.82 -3.77 -19.76
C CYS A 380 -1.76 -3.51 -20.96
N ARG A 381 -1.40 -2.59 -21.86
CA ARG A 381 -2.17 -2.30 -23.08
C ARG A 381 -2.31 -3.53 -23.97
N GLN A 382 -1.21 -4.26 -24.19
CA GLN A 382 -1.22 -5.51 -24.96
C GLN A 382 -2.11 -6.57 -24.31
N PHE A 383 -1.98 -6.80 -23.00
CA PHE A 383 -2.77 -7.79 -22.27
C PHE A 383 -4.27 -7.50 -22.39
N ILE A 384 -4.67 -6.26 -22.09
CA ILE A 384 -6.08 -5.82 -22.12
C ILE A 384 -6.63 -5.92 -23.55
N GLY A 385 -5.85 -5.48 -24.54
CA GLY A 385 -6.24 -5.56 -25.96
C GLY A 385 -6.50 -7.00 -26.39
N THR A 386 -5.58 -7.92 -26.07
CA THR A 386 -5.76 -9.35 -26.38
C THR A 386 -6.97 -9.95 -25.67
N VAL A 387 -7.18 -9.64 -24.37
CA VAL A 387 -8.36 -10.14 -23.64
C VAL A 387 -9.66 -9.64 -24.27
N ARG A 388 -9.75 -8.35 -24.61
CA ARG A 388 -10.95 -7.79 -25.27
C ARG A 388 -11.21 -8.42 -26.63
N GLN A 389 -10.16 -8.77 -27.38
CA GLN A 389 -10.29 -9.45 -28.65
C GLN A 389 -10.77 -10.90 -28.49
N GLU A 390 -10.23 -11.64 -27.52
CA GLU A 390 -10.58 -13.06 -27.29
C GLU A 390 -11.91 -13.25 -26.57
N TYR A 391 -12.28 -12.32 -25.68
CA TYR A 391 -13.47 -12.40 -24.83
C TYR A 391 -14.25 -11.07 -24.87
N PRO A 392 -14.80 -10.68 -26.04
CA PRO A 392 -15.40 -9.35 -26.26
C PRO A 392 -16.62 -9.06 -25.38
N HIS A 393 -17.22 -10.09 -24.81
CA HIS A 393 -18.37 -10.00 -23.91
C HIS A 393 -18.01 -9.78 -22.44
N VAL A 394 -16.74 -9.95 -22.07
CA VAL A 394 -16.30 -9.82 -20.68
C VAL A 394 -15.94 -8.37 -20.39
N GLN A 395 -16.55 -7.79 -19.35
CA GLN A 395 -16.15 -6.47 -18.89
C GLN A 395 -14.78 -6.56 -18.21
N VAL A 396 -13.78 -5.89 -18.78
CA VAL A 396 -12.46 -5.75 -18.12
C VAL A 396 -12.53 -4.62 -17.10
N LEU A 397 -12.03 -4.88 -15.89
CA LEU A 397 -11.91 -3.96 -14.76
C LEU A 397 -10.46 -3.96 -14.28
N TRP A 398 -10.01 -2.85 -13.69
CA TRP A 398 -8.64 -2.73 -13.17
C TRP A 398 -8.62 -2.35 -11.70
N LYS A 399 -8.02 -3.19 -10.85
CA LYS A 399 -7.70 -2.86 -9.45
C LYS A 399 -6.46 -1.98 -9.43
N SER A 400 -6.54 -0.81 -8.78
CA SER A 400 -5.36 0.04 -8.58
C SER A 400 -4.24 -0.70 -7.84
N PRO A 401 -2.98 -0.24 -7.97
CA PRO A 401 -1.91 -0.65 -7.07
C PRO A 401 -2.29 -0.43 -5.60
N SER A 402 -1.74 -1.28 -4.73
CA SER A 402 -1.76 -1.04 -3.29
C SER A 402 -0.49 -0.26 -2.92
N ALA A 403 -0.59 0.65 -1.95
CA ALA A 403 0.57 1.35 -1.42
C ALA A 403 1.58 0.38 -0.78
N MET A 404 2.85 0.79 -0.78
CA MET A 404 3.95 0.09 -0.13
C MET A 404 4.45 0.90 1.05
N HIS A 405 4.89 0.23 2.11
CA HIS A 405 5.25 0.82 3.40
C HIS A 405 6.61 0.30 3.85
N VAL A 406 7.68 0.89 3.32
CA VAL A 406 9.05 0.42 3.65
C VAL A 406 9.33 0.53 5.14
N HIS A 407 8.78 1.53 5.83
CA HIS A 407 8.95 1.73 7.27
C HIS A 407 8.40 0.58 8.13
N VAL A 408 7.50 -0.27 7.61
CA VAL A 408 6.97 -1.46 8.31
C VAL A 408 7.84 -2.70 8.09
N VAL A 409 8.76 -2.66 7.12
CA VAL A 409 9.66 -3.79 6.86
C VAL A 409 10.67 -3.89 7.99
N VAL A 410 10.62 -5.01 8.72
CA VAL A 410 11.66 -5.36 9.69
C VAL A 410 12.83 -5.95 8.92
N ALA A 411 13.78 -5.11 8.55
CA ALA A 411 15.02 -5.53 7.93
C ALA A 411 15.88 -6.28 8.96
N ASN A 412 15.82 -7.61 8.98
CA ASN A 412 16.91 -8.38 9.56
C ASN A 412 18.12 -8.24 8.62
N ASN A 413 19.23 -7.69 9.12
CA ASN A 413 20.42 -7.34 8.33
C ASN A 413 21.03 -8.51 7.53
N ASN A 414 20.68 -9.76 7.84
CA ASN A 414 21.30 -10.95 7.26
C ASN A 414 20.46 -11.63 6.15
N ASP A 415 19.21 -11.20 5.89
CA ASP A 415 18.40 -11.81 4.83
C ASP A 415 18.61 -11.05 3.50
N THR A 416 19.64 -11.46 2.76
CA THR A 416 19.97 -10.89 1.44
C THR A 416 18.83 -11.02 0.43
N ALA A 417 18.02 -12.07 0.53
CA ALA A 417 16.87 -12.26 -0.36
C ALA A 417 15.75 -11.27 -0.05
N LEU A 418 15.51 -10.96 1.23
CA LEU A 418 14.61 -9.88 1.63
C LEU A 418 15.14 -8.52 1.18
N GLN A 419 16.42 -8.22 1.43
CA GLN A 419 17.03 -6.94 1.04
C GLN A 419 16.92 -6.70 -0.47
N ASN A 420 17.20 -7.72 -1.28
CA ASN A 420 17.03 -7.63 -2.73
C ASN A 420 15.57 -7.37 -3.13
N ARG A 421 14.60 -7.96 -2.40
CA ARG A 421 13.17 -7.78 -2.66
C ARG A 421 12.63 -6.42 -2.25
N VAL A 422 13.22 -5.76 -1.26
CA VAL A 422 12.76 -4.45 -0.76
C VAL A 422 13.61 -3.30 -1.26
N ARG A 423 14.68 -3.57 -2.02
CA ARG A 423 15.60 -2.55 -2.56
C ARG A 423 14.90 -1.39 -3.26
N TYR A 424 13.85 -1.68 -4.03
CA TYR A 424 13.06 -0.67 -4.75
C TYR A 424 11.66 -0.45 -4.15
N MET A 425 11.40 -0.94 -2.94
CA MET A 425 10.14 -0.72 -2.25
C MET A 425 10.04 0.76 -1.83
N SER A 426 9.15 1.52 -2.46
CA SER A 426 8.90 2.92 -2.13
C SER A 426 7.45 3.28 -2.41
N SER A 427 6.87 4.04 -1.49
CA SER A 427 5.55 4.66 -1.62
C SER A 427 5.56 5.66 -2.77
N SER A 428 6.60 6.48 -2.91
CA SER A 428 6.74 7.46 -4.01
C SER A 428 6.79 6.77 -5.37
N ARG A 429 7.58 5.69 -5.50
CA ARG A 429 7.68 4.90 -6.73
C ARG A 429 6.36 4.18 -7.06
N MET A 430 5.67 3.65 -6.05
CA MET A 430 4.35 3.05 -6.23
C MET A 430 3.28 4.09 -6.60
N ALA A 431 3.29 5.27 -5.98
CA ALA A 431 2.41 6.39 -6.30
C ALA A 431 2.55 6.82 -7.76
N HIS A 432 3.80 6.89 -8.25
CA HIS A 432 4.07 7.20 -9.64
C HIS A 432 3.45 6.17 -10.59
N LEU A 433 3.66 4.87 -10.35
CA LEU A 433 3.04 3.81 -11.14
C LEU A 433 1.51 3.83 -11.05
N TYR A 434 0.95 4.09 -9.86
CA TYR A 434 -0.50 4.26 -9.67
C TYR A 434 -1.08 5.35 -10.58
N ARG A 435 -0.46 6.55 -10.62
CA ARG A 435 -0.91 7.65 -11.47
C ARG A 435 -0.85 7.27 -12.95
N LEU A 436 0.25 6.65 -13.38
CA LEU A 436 0.42 6.17 -14.76
C LEU A 436 -0.63 5.13 -15.16
N GLN A 437 -0.91 4.16 -14.29
CA GLN A 437 -1.95 3.16 -14.55
C GLN A 437 -3.34 3.78 -14.57
N ARG A 438 -3.65 4.71 -13.66
CA ARG A 438 -4.94 5.41 -13.65
C ARG A 438 -5.17 6.15 -14.98
N GLN A 439 -4.16 6.87 -15.46
CA GLN A 439 -4.21 7.55 -16.77
C GLN A 439 -4.40 6.55 -17.91
N LEU A 440 -3.65 5.44 -17.92
CA LEU A 440 -3.80 4.39 -18.93
C LEU A 440 -5.21 3.77 -18.93
N MET A 441 -5.78 3.49 -17.75
CA MET A 441 -7.12 2.91 -17.67
C MET A 441 -8.20 3.89 -18.14
N GLN A 442 -8.02 5.19 -17.93
CA GLN A 442 -8.86 6.23 -18.54
C GLN A 442 -8.74 6.22 -20.08
N GLU A 443 -7.52 6.19 -20.61
CA GLU A 443 -7.26 6.09 -22.07
C GLU A 443 -7.93 4.85 -22.68
N LEU A 444 -7.80 3.70 -22.00
CA LEU A 444 -8.35 2.43 -22.47
C LEU A 444 -9.84 2.24 -22.13
N GLN A 445 -10.48 3.22 -21.47
CA GLN A 445 -11.87 3.12 -21.00
C GLN A 445 -12.12 1.84 -20.18
N VAL A 446 -11.21 1.55 -19.26
CA VAL A 446 -11.30 0.43 -18.32
C VAL A 446 -11.72 1.01 -16.96
N PRO A 447 -12.84 0.57 -16.37
CA PRO A 447 -13.21 1.00 -15.03
C PRO A 447 -12.12 0.67 -14.00
N PHE A 448 -11.83 1.64 -13.13
CA PHE A 448 -10.71 1.60 -12.21
C PHE A 448 -11.21 1.51 -10.77
N LEU A 449 -10.95 0.38 -10.12
CA LEU A 449 -11.24 0.14 -8.71
C LEU A 449 -10.09 0.75 -7.90
N ASP A 450 -10.26 2.01 -7.54
CA ASP A 450 -9.25 2.77 -6.81
C ASP A 450 -9.21 2.37 -5.34
N ILE A 451 -8.10 1.81 -4.87
CA ILE A 451 -7.88 1.50 -3.46
C ILE A 451 -6.56 2.07 -2.95
N TYR A 452 -5.86 2.89 -3.76
CA TYR A 452 -4.50 3.30 -3.46
C TYR A 452 -4.45 4.13 -2.17
N GLU A 453 -5.25 5.20 -2.10
CA GLU A 453 -5.33 6.08 -0.92
C GLU A 453 -5.69 5.29 0.34
N ALA A 454 -6.69 4.41 0.28
CA ALA A 454 -7.09 3.56 1.40
C ALA A 454 -5.92 2.72 1.94
N THR A 455 -5.15 2.08 1.04
CA THR A 455 -3.99 1.29 1.44
C THR A 455 -2.83 2.15 1.94
N TYR A 456 -2.62 3.35 1.40
CA TYR A 456 -1.62 4.29 1.90
C TYR A 456 -1.95 4.71 3.34
N LEU A 457 -3.21 5.06 3.62
CA LEU A 457 -3.67 5.46 4.96
C LEU A 457 -3.70 4.31 5.99
N SER A 458 -3.33 3.08 5.61
CA SER A 458 -3.53 1.87 6.43
C SER A 458 -2.24 1.07 6.64
N ALA A 459 -1.09 1.73 6.86
CA ALA A 459 0.18 1.01 7.07
C ALA A 459 0.12 0.05 8.27
N ASP A 460 -0.59 0.42 9.34
CA ASP A 460 -0.80 -0.41 10.54
C ASP A 460 -1.62 -1.68 10.27
N TRP A 461 -2.29 -1.76 9.12
CA TRP A 461 -3.02 -2.95 8.67
C TRP A 461 -2.19 -3.83 7.74
N THR A 462 -0.89 -3.62 7.65
CA THR A 462 0.02 -4.56 6.98
C THR A 462 0.34 -5.75 7.88
N PHE A 463 0.78 -6.87 7.29
CA PHE A 463 1.36 -7.94 8.11
C PHE A 463 2.67 -7.44 8.74
N PRO A 464 2.95 -7.76 10.02
CA PRO A 464 4.20 -7.34 10.65
C PRO A 464 5.43 -7.75 9.84
N GLY A 465 6.29 -6.78 9.51
CA GLY A 465 7.48 -6.99 8.68
C GLY A 465 7.23 -7.06 7.17
N ASP A 466 5.99 -6.92 6.70
CA ASP A 466 5.61 -7.03 5.29
C ASP A 466 4.96 -5.74 4.77
N GLY A 467 5.77 -4.81 4.28
CA GLY A 467 5.33 -3.51 3.76
C GLY A 467 4.53 -3.55 2.45
N ARG A 468 4.00 -4.69 1.99
CA ARG A 468 3.24 -4.80 0.73
C ARG A 468 1.94 -5.59 0.81
N HIS A 469 1.74 -6.34 1.90
CA HIS A 469 0.58 -7.21 2.08
C HIS A 469 -0.23 -6.76 3.28
N TYR A 470 -1.55 -6.71 3.13
CA TYR A 470 -2.45 -6.22 4.17
C TYR A 470 -3.27 -7.35 4.79
N LEU A 471 -3.69 -7.11 6.03
CA LEU A 471 -4.58 -7.99 6.76
C LEU A 471 -5.92 -8.16 6.01
N PRO A 472 -6.53 -9.35 6.05
CA PRO A 472 -7.77 -9.63 5.33
C PRO A 472 -8.94 -8.69 5.64
N GLU A 473 -8.98 -8.14 6.85
CA GLU A 473 -10.01 -7.22 7.35
C GLU A 473 -10.08 -5.96 6.47
N LEU A 474 -8.93 -5.37 6.16
CA LEU A 474 -8.85 -4.20 5.28
C LEU A 474 -9.32 -4.55 3.86
N HIS A 475 -8.87 -5.67 3.31
CA HIS A 475 -9.31 -6.11 1.98
C HIS A 475 -10.81 -6.36 1.91
N LYS A 476 -11.39 -7.03 2.93
CA LYS A 476 -12.82 -7.25 3.02
C LYS A 476 -13.60 -5.94 3.10
N HIS A 477 -13.10 -4.96 3.86
CA HIS A 477 -13.73 -3.65 3.95
C HIS A 477 -13.68 -2.90 2.61
N MET A 478 -12.51 -2.82 1.96
CA MET A 478 -12.36 -2.13 0.68
C MET A 478 -13.17 -2.80 -0.45
N LEU A 479 -13.23 -4.14 -0.47
CA LEU A 479 -13.97 -4.86 -1.51
C LEU A 479 -15.47 -4.52 -1.49
N LYS A 480 -16.05 -4.29 -0.29
CA LYS A 480 -17.46 -3.93 -0.15
C LYS A 480 -17.85 -2.64 -0.85
N TRP A 481 -16.94 -1.67 -0.97
CA TRP A 481 -17.20 -0.41 -1.69
C TRP A 481 -17.59 -0.64 -3.15
N PHE A 482 -17.16 -1.78 -3.71
CA PHE A 482 -17.44 -2.15 -5.10
C PHE A 482 -18.61 -3.13 -5.23
N TYR A 483 -19.28 -3.50 -4.13
CA TYR A 483 -20.44 -4.41 -4.10
C TYR A 483 -21.73 -3.74 -3.62
N THR A 484 -21.68 -2.47 -3.17
CA THR A 484 -22.88 -1.70 -2.80
C THR A 484 -23.79 -1.50 -4.01
N THR A 485 -25.09 -1.67 -3.81
CA THR A 485 -26.16 -1.51 -4.80
C THR A 485 -26.64 -0.09 -4.90
#